data_AF-A0A4R8MI94-F1
#
_entry.id   AF-A0A4R8MI94-F1
#
_cell.length_a   1.000
_cell.length_b   1.000
_cell.length_c   1.000
_cell.angle_alpha   90.00
_cell.angle_beta   90.00
_cell.angle_gamma   90.00
#
_symmetry.space_group_name_H-M   'P 1'
#
loop_
_entity.id
_entity.type
_entity.pdbx_description
1 polymer ?
#
loop_
_entity_poly.entity_id
_entity_poly.type
_entity_poly.pdbx_seq_one_letter_code
_entity_poly.pdbx_strand_id
1 'polypeptide(L)'
;MKNNLITFTLFISILSSEMYSQNLESTDSTFQLPSLIFQNSKGNNIKSDADGFVTKIIKNKDDRFIVFIKTNSTFYFKNSELTESYDLIYGNLATVFVKDNEKIRYGTAIGSCDPECFVTSSFDKLSPFPIRLSQRKALKFDNFFFFTPDWINRNNTNFLSFRINSSLQNFLNNYFKRWKDENDEPSDFTIFHTNSIDRIRFQITLSEYPTDTIRTEGLLQTEQQIYSTSNLFFSENVITKFKISGYSPVIFWQKNYDKYLKEEYKLNSPLFIYGSVTTIDHINKRIYICARDFTQIDDEKVIKDRIAEYKNL
;
A
#
# COMPACT_ATOMS: atom_id res chain seq x y z
N MET A 1 15.36 33.81 -64.17
CA MET A 1 15.46 34.14 -62.74
C MET A 1 14.52 33.24 -61.95
N LYS A 2 15.11 32.44 -61.06
CA LYS A 2 14.57 31.74 -59.88
C LYS A 2 13.23 30.97 -59.99
N ASN A 3 13.37 29.67 -60.27
CA ASN A 3 12.55 28.63 -59.64
C ASN A 3 12.87 28.58 -58.15
N ASN A 4 11.86 28.67 -57.28
CA ASN A 4 11.97 28.25 -55.88
C ASN A 4 10.87 27.23 -55.61
N LEU A 5 11.24 25.95 -55.72
CA LEU A 5 10.51 24.85 -55.11
C LEU A 5 10.80 24.91 -53.60
N ILE A 6 9.79 25.23 -52.80
CA ILE A 6 9.90 25.19 -51.34
C ILE A 6 9.88 23.71 -50.94
N THR A 7 11.04 23.15 -50.66
CA THR A 7 11.17 21.81 -50.08
C THR A 7 10.76 21.91 -48.62
N PHE A 8 9.58 21.39 -48.30
CA PHE A 8 9.10 21.27 -46.92
C PHE A 8 9.78 20.05 -46.30
N THR A 9 10.93 20.25 -45.68
CA THR A 9 11.61 19.18 -44.93
C THR A 9 10.85 18.96 -43.64
N LEU A 10 9.99 17.96 -43.63
CA LEU A 10 9.28 17.45 -42.46
C LEU A 10 10.35 16.90 -41.49
N PHE A 11 10.73 17.67 -40.48
CA PHE A 11 11.49 17.19 -39.34
C PHE A 11 10.58 16.26 -38.53
N ILE A 12 10.57 14.97 -38.89
CA ILE A 12 10.10 13.93 -37.99
C ILE A 12 11.20 13.78 -36.95
N SER A 13 11.07 14.51 -35.84
CA SER A 13 11.76 14.16 -34.61
C SER A 13 11.23 12.81 -34.17
N ILE A 14 11.87 11.74 -34.64
CA ILE A 14 11.85 10.44 -33.98
C ILE A 14 12.52 10.69 -32.64
N LEU A 15 11.72 11.07 -31.65
CA LEU A 15 12.04 10.82 -30.26
C LEU A 15 12.27 9.31 -30.21
N SER A 16 13.53 8.92 -30.25
CA SER A 16 13.98 7.63 -29.74
C SER A 16 13.43 7.58 -28.31
N SER A 17 12.28 6.94 -28.13
CA SER A 17 12.05 6.22 -26.89
C SER A 17 13.27 5.34 -26.78
N GLU A 18 14.23 5.70 -25.92
CA GLU A 18 15.17 4.72 -25.41
C GLU A 18 14.26 3.61 -24.92
N MET A 19 14.22 2.52 -25.68
CA MET A 19 13.56 1.32 -25.22
C MET A 19 14.38 0.90 -24.02
N TYR A 20 13.91 1.28 -22.84
CA TYR A 20 14.43 0.84 -21.57
C TYR A 20 14.19 -0.67 -21.50
N SER A 21 15.01 -1.45 -22.19
CA SER A 21 14.94 -2.90 -22.16
C SER A 21 15.48 -3.34 -20.82
N GLN A 22 14.60 -3.88 -19.99
CA GLN A 22 15.01 -4.77 -18.90
C GLN A 22 15.45 -6.07 -19.57
N ASN A 23 16.77 -6.28 -19.76
CA ASN A 23 17.35 -7.38 -20.54
C ASN A 23 17.22 -8.74 -19.84
N LEU A 24 16.07 -9.00 -19.20
CA LEU A 24 15.76 -10.22 -18.48
C LEU A 24 15.73 -11.46 -19.40
N GLU A 25 15.59 -11.28 -20.72
CA GLU A 25 15.76 -12.36 -21.70
C GLU A 25 17.16 -13.00 -21.67
N SER A 26 18.17 -12.25 -21.22
CA SER A 26 19.55 -12.73 -21.10
C SER A 26 19.83 -13.51 -19.80
N THR A 27 18.86 -13.54 -18.88
CA THR A 27 18.96 -14.23 -17.59
C THR A 27 18.59 -15.72 -17.71
N ASP A 28 19.06 -16.51 -16.75
CA ASP A 28 18.69 -17.91 -16.55
C ASP A 28 18.07 -18.10 -15.16
N SER A 29 17.66 -19.32 -14.84
CA SER A 29 17.05 -19.72 -13.57
C SER A 29 17.95 -19.52 -12.34
N THR A 30 19.26 -19.28 -12.52
CA THR A 30 20.17 -18.95 -11.41
C THR A 30 20.15 -17.46 -11.05
N PHE A 31 19.62 -16.61 -11.92
CA PHE A 31 19.52 -15.18 -11.67
C PHE A 31 18.44 -14.86 -10.63
N GLN A 32 18.86 -14.43 -9.45
CA GLN A 32 17.94 -14.18 -8.33
C GLN A 32 17.48 -12.72 -8.29
N LEU A 33 16.21 -12.51 -8.63
CA LEU A 33 15.52 -11.26 -8.40
C LEU A 33 14.92 -11.23 -6.98
N PRO A 34 14.91 -10.06 -6.31
CA PRO A 34 14.18 -9.89 -5.05
C PRO A 34 12.68 -10.10 -5.32
N SER A 35 12.16 -11.27 -4.97
CA SER A 35 10.85 -11.73 -5.44
C SER A 35 10.10 -12.49 -4.36
N LEU A 36 8.78 -12.58 -4.53
CA LEU A 36 7.92 -13.52 -3.81
C LEU A 36 7.80 -14.79 -4.65
N ILE A 37 8.10 -15.93 -4.05
CA ILE A 37 8.09 -17.24 -4.71
C ILE A 37 6.78 -17.95 -4.40
N PHE A 38 6.08 -18.39 -5.45
CA PHE A 38 4.89 -19.22 -5.33
C PHE A 38 5.30 -20.69 -5.19
N GLN A 39 5.54 -21.13 -3.96
CA GLN A 39 5.91 -22.52 -3.67
C GLN A 39 4.78 -23.50 -4.01
N ASN A 40 5.14 -24.73 -4.41
CA ASN A 40 4.19 -25.81 -4.74
C ASN A 40 3.10 -25.41 -5.75
N SER A 41 3.45 -24.54 -6.71
CA SER A 41 2.51 -23.98 -7.69
C SER A 41 2.46 -24.75 -9.02
N LYS A 42 3.12 -25.92 -9.10
CA LYS A 42 3.14 -26.74 -10.32
C LYS A 42 1.73 -27.00 -10.85
N GLY A 43 1.48 -26.60 -12.10
CA GLY A 43 0.19 -26.76 -12.76
C GLY A 43 -0.91 -25.79 -12.32
N ASN A 44 -0.65 -24.93 -11.32
CA ASN A 44 -1.61 -23.91 -10.90
C ASN A 44 -1.50 -22.66 -11.78
N ASN A 45 -2.65 -22.02 -11.98
CA ASN A 45 -2.70 -20.72 -12.66
C ASN A 45 -2.26 -19.62 -11.69
N ILE A 46 -1.26 -18.84 -12.10
CA ILE A 46 -0.88 -17.61 -11.42
C ILE A 46 -1.81 -16.50 -11.87
N LYS A 47 -2.32 -15.74 -10.91
CA LYS A 47 -3.25 -14.65 -11.15
C LYS A 47 -2.57 -13.32 -10.88
N SER A 48 -2.99 -12.27 -11.59
CA SER A 48 -2.49 -10.92 -11.36
C SER A 48 -2.89 -10.41 -9.97
N ASP A 49 -1.93 -9.87 -9.24
CA ASP A 49 -2.11 -9.15 -7.98
C ASP A 49 -2.48 -7.66 -8.18
N ALA A 50 -2.64 -7.20 -9.43
CA ALA A 50 -3.05 -5.84 -9.73
C ALA A 50 -3.89 -5.71 -11.01
N ASP A 51 -4.68 -4.64 -11.09
CA ASP A 51 -5.17 -4.14 -12.37
C ASP A 51 -3.99 -3.54 -13.17
N GLY A 52 -3.98 -3.70 -14.49
CA GLY A 52 -2.87 -3.18 -15.28
C GLY A 52 -2.95 -3.49 -16.76
N PHE A 53 -1.79 -3.35 -17.41
CA PHE A 53 -1.63 -3.54 -18.83
C PHE A 53 -0.39 -4.38 -19.10
N VAL A 54 -0.52 -5.45 -19.88
CA VAL A 54 0.60 -6.31 -20.27
C VAL A 54 1.46 -5.56 -21.29
N THR A 55 2.67 -5.20 -20.89
CA THR A 55 3.58 -4.36 -21.70
C THR A 55 4.59 -5.17 -22.49
N LYS A 56 5.00 -6.32 -21.97
CA LYS A 56 6.03 -7.16 -22.58
C LYS A 56 5.86 -8.60 -22.13
N ILE A 57 5.97 -9.55 -23.07
CA ILE A 57 6.15 -10.97 -22.79
C ILE A 57 7.47 -11.40 -23.44
N ILE A 58 8.38 -11.96 -22.65
CA ILE A 58 9.66 -12.48 -23.13
C ILE A 58 9.86 -13.94 -22.73
N LYS A 59 10.76 -14.60 -23.45
CA LYS A 59 11.28 -15.92 -23.11
C LYS A 59 12.74 -15.76 -22.66
N ASN A 60 13.11 -16.36 -21.54
CA ASN A 60 14.49 -16.34 -21.05
C ASN A 60 15.32 -17.50 -21.66
N LYS A 61 16.59 -17.64 -21.24
CA LYS A 61 17.49 -18.70 -21.74
C LYS A 61 17.03 -20.13 -21.44
N ASP A 62 16.19 -20.31 -20.43
CA ASP A 62 15.63 -21.61 -20.03
C ASP A 62 14.29 -21.91 -20.69
N ASP A 63 13.95 -21.18 -21.75
CA ASP A 63 12.67 -21.29 -22.43
C ASP A 63 11.45 -21.00 -21.52
N ARG A 64 11.65 -20.26 -20.43
CA ARG A 64 10.58 -19.84 -19.51
C ARG A 64 10.11 -18.44 -19.83
N PHE A 65 8.82 -18.20 -19.63
CA PHE A 65 8.21 -16.92 -19.92
C PHE A 65 8.31 -15.97 -18.72
N ILE A 66 8.45 -14.69 -19.05
CA ILE A 66 8.41 -13.56 -18.13
C ILE A 66 7.39 -12.56 -18.71
N VAL A 67 6.41 -12.19 -17.89
CA VAL A 67 5.31 -11.30 -18.28
C VAL A 67 5.38 -10.02 -17.44
N PHE A 68 5.39 -8.87 -18.11
CA PHE A 68 5.45 -7.55 -17.51
C PHE A 68 4.07 -6.93 -17.52
N ILE A 69 3.59 -6.52 -16.35
CA ILE A 69 2.31 -5.85 -16.17
C ILE A 69 2.59 -4.46 -15.59
N LYS A 70 2.39 -3.44 -16.42
CA LYS A 70 2.46 -2.06 -15.98
C LYS A 70 1.22 -1.71 -15.19
N THR A 71 1.42 -1.24 -13.97
CA THR A 71 0.38 -0.86 -13.04
C THR A 71 0.75 0.44 -12.33
N ASN A 72 -0.14 0.94 -11.49
CA ASN A 72 0.06 2.16 -10.71
C ASN A 72 -0.17 1.88 -9.22
N SER A 73 0.59 2.57 -8.37
CA SER A 73 0.31 2.65 -6.94
C SER A 73 0.06 4.10 -6.56
N THR A 74 -0.98 4.35 -5.78
CA THR A 74 -1.25 5.64 -5.15
C THR A 74 -0.90 5.55 -3.67
N PHE A 75 -0.05 6.45 -3.19
CA PHE A 75 0.46 6.44 -1.82
C PHE A 75 0.69 7.87 -1.30
N TYR A 76 0.84 8.00 0.02
CA TYR A 76 1.10 9.28 0.68
C TYR A 76 2.56 9.38 1.12
N PHE A 77 3.21 10.48 0.75
CA PHE A 77 4.57 10.80 1.16
C PHE A 77 4.74 12.31 1.24
N LYS A 78 5.38 12.84 2.29
CA LYS A 78 5.56 14.28 2.50
C LYS A 78 4.26 15.08 2.38
N ASN A 79 3.22 14.60 3.06
CA ASN A 79 1.87 15.17 3.08
C ASN A 79 1.21 15.32 1.69
N SER A 80 1.68 14.60 0.68
CA SER A 80 1.14 14.65 -0.68
C SER A 80 0.69 13.26 -1.12
N GLU A 81 -0.43 13.20 -1.85
CA GLU A 81 -0.82 12.01 -2.59
C GLU A 81 0.01 11.94 -3.87
N LEU A 82 0.70 10.82 -4.07
CA LEU A 82 1.52 10.56 -5.24
C LEU A 82 0.98 9.30 -5.94
N THR A 83 1.00 9.32 -7.27
CA THR A 83 0.72 8.14 -8.08
C THR A 83 1.96 7.83 -8.91
N GLU A 84 2.42 6.59 -8.83
CA GLU A 84 3.61 6.14 -9.54
C GLU A 84 3.33 4.86 -10.30
N SER A 85 3.83 4.80 -11.54
CA SER A 85 3.72 3.63 -12.38
C SER A 85 4.95 2.74 -12.20
N TYR A 86 4.74 1.43 -12.19
CA TYR A 86 5.78 0.43 -12.05
C TYR A 86 5.34 -0.87 -12.75
N ASP A 87 6.28 -1.77 -13.02
CA ASP A 87 5.94 -3.09 -13.55
C ASP A 87 5.90 -4.12 -12.41
N LEU A 88 4.81 -4.90 -12.35
CA LEU A 88 4.80 -6.21 -11.72
C LEU A 88 5.21 -7.25 -12.76
N ILE A 89 6.21 -8.05 -12.43
CA ILE A 89 6.85 -8.98 -13.36
C ILE A 89 6.65 -10.39 -12.81
N TYR A 90 5.91 -11.20 -13.57
CA TYR A 90 5.68 -12.61 -13.28
C TYR A 90 6.67 -13.43 -14.10
N GLY A 91 7.54 -14.15 -13.41
CA GLY A 91 8.62 -14.89 -14.05
C GLY A 91 8.57 -16.39 -13.77
N ASN A 92 9.38 -17.11 -14.55
CA ASN A 92 9.46 -18.57 -14.55
C ASN A 92 8.15 -19.28 -14.94
N LEU A 93 7.35 -18.65 -15.81
CA LEU A 93 6.10 -19.23 -16.29
C LEU A 93 6.40 -20.29 -17.37
N ALA A 94 5.77 -21.45 -17.27
CA ALA A 94 5.85 -22.51 -18.28
C ALA A 94 4.95 -22.21 -19.48
N THR A 95 3.79 -21.60 -19.24
CA THR A 95 2.84 -21.17 -20.26
C THR A 95 2.29 -19.79 -19.93
N VAL A 96 1.82 -19.06 -20.95
CA VAL A 96 1.24 -17.72 -20.82
C VAL A 96 -0.18 -17.72 -21.39
N PHE A 97 -1.12 -17.11 -20.67
CA PHE A 97 -2.54 -17.04 -21.04
C PHE A 97 -2.97 -15.64 -21.50
N VAL A 98 -2.13 -14.63 -21.28
CA VAL A 98 -2.36 -13.24 -21.70
C VAL A 98 -1.56 -12.89 -22.96
N LYS A 99 -1.89 -11.77 -23.58
CA LYS A 99 -1.19 -11.24 -24.77
C LYS A 99 -0.54 -9.90 -24.50
N ASP A 100 0.48 -9.57 -25.29
CA ASP A 100 1.02 -8.22 -25.31
C ASP A 100 -0.08 -7.20 -25.62
N ASN A 101 -0.01 -6.06 -24.93
CA ASN A 101 -0.98 -4.97 -25.01
C ASN A 101 -2.39 -5.32 -24.51
N GLU A 102 -2.53 -6.36 -23.70
CA GLU A 102 -3.79 -6.72 -23.06
C GLU A 102 -4.01 -5.93 -21.77
N LYS A 103 -5.21 -5.36 -21.59
CA LYS A 103 -5.65 -4.80 -20.31
C LYS A 103 -6.21 -5.91 -19.43
N ILE A 104 -5.68 -6.04 -18.22
CA ILE A 104 -6.07 -7.08 -17.28
C ILE A 104 -6.58 -6.49 -15.97
N ARG A 105 -7.29 -7.31 -15.19
CA ARG A 105 -7.79 -6.95 -13.86
C ARG A 105 -7.11 -7.81 -12.80
N TYR A 106 -7.20 -7.37 -11.54
CA TYR A 106 -6.89 -8.18 -10.38
C TYR A 106 -7.58 -9.55 -10.49
N GLY A 107 -6.82 -10.62 -10.31
CA GLY A 107 -7.31 -11.99 -10.42
C GLY A 107 -7.30 -12.60 -11.84
N THR A 108 -6.97 -11.85 -12.90
CA THR A 108 -6.78 -12.39 -14.25
C THR A 108 -5.66 -13.42 -14.26
N ALA A 109 -5.90 -14.61 -14.85
CA ALA A 109 -4.87 -15.65 -14.98
C ALA A 109 -3.80 -15.22 -16.00
N ILE A 110 -2.53 -15.23 -15.58
CA ILE A 110 -1.38 -14.79 -16.37
C ILE A 110 -0.72 -15.96 -17.09
N GLY A 111 -0.59 -17.09 -16.40
CA GLY A 111 0.12 -18.27 -16.91
C GLY A 111 0.16 -19.39 -15.87
N SER A 112 0.96 -20.43 -16.13
CA SER A 112 1.14 -21.57 -15.21
C SER A 112 2.60 -21.82 -14.86
N CYS A 113 2.83 -22.41 -13.69
CA CYS A 113 4.17 -22.73 -13.17
C CYS A 113 4.58 -24.17 -13.40
N ASP A 114 5.88 -24.39 -13.61
CA ASP A 114 6.50 -25.71 -13.49
C ASP A 114 8.01 -25.58 -13.19
N PRO A 115 8.48 -25.86 -11.95
CA PRO A 115 7.72 -26.21 -10.74
C PRO A 115 7.20 -25.00 -9.94
N GLU A 116 7.88 -23.84 -10.01
CA GLU A 116 7.59 -22.65 -9.21
C GLU A 116 7.65 -21.39 -10.09
N CYS A 117 6.80 -20.41 -9.81
CA CYS A 117 6.93 -19.06 -10.38
C CYS A 117 7.30 -18.05 -9.31
N PHE A 118 7.64 -16.85 -9.75
CA PHE A 118 7.84 -15.72 -8.86
C PHE A 118 7.13 -14.48 -9.37
N VAL A 119 6.92 -13.52 -8.46
CA VAL A 119 6.57 -12.15 -8.80
C VAL A 119 7.59 -11.19 -8.19
N THR A 120 8.09 -10.28 -9.01
CA THR A 120 8.93 -9.15 -8.59
C THR A 120 8.28 -7.84 -9.05
N SER A 121 8.78 -6.72 -8.56
CA SER A 121 8.47 -5.40 -9.11
C SER A 121 9.71 -4.73 -9.68
N SER A 122 9.53 -3.82 -10.63
CA SER A 122 10.60 -2.98 -11.18
C SER A 122 10.19 -1.50 -11.23
N PHE A 123 11.12 -0.63 -10.87
CA PHE A 123 10.97 0.82 -10.87
C PHE A 123 12.14 1.47 -11.61
N ASP A 124 11.88 2.59 -12.28
CA ASP A 124 12.90 3.40 -12.98
C ASP A 124 13.84 4.13 -12.00
N LYS A 125 13.41 4.29 -10.75
CA LYS A 125 14.15 4.96 -9.68
C LYS A 125 13.92 4.29 -8.33
N LEU A 126 14.74 4.69 -7.36
CA LEU A 126 14.55 4.39 -5.94
C LEU A 126 13.33 5.15 -5.40
N SER A 127 12.13 4.62 -5.64
CA SER A 127 10.88 5.20 -5.18
C SER A 127 10.68 5.03 -3.66
N PRO A 128 10.14 6.04 -2.95
CA PRO A 128 9.72 5.92 -1.55
C PRO A 128 8.78 4.73 -1.28
N PHE A 129 7.92 4.41 -2.25
CA PHE A 129 6.90 3.37 -2.10
C PHE A 129 7.48 1.97 -1.85
N PRO A 130 8.22 1.36 -2.80
CA PRO A 130 8.83 0.06 -2.58
C PRO A 130 9.92 0.09 -1.51
N ILE A 131 10.64 1.22 -1.34
CA ILE A 131 11.67 1.34 -0.30
C ILE A 131 11.09 1.21 1.10
N ARG A 132 9.88 1.71 1.33
CA ARG A 132 9.26 1.57 2.65
C ARG A 132 8.69 0.17 2.89
N LEU A 133 8.16 -0.45 1.84
CA LEU A 133 7.33 -1.64 1.98
C LEU A 133 8.11 -2.94 1.79
N SER A 134 9.20 -2.94 1.02
CA SER A 134 10.00 -4.13 0.80
C SER A 134 10.92 -4.44 1.97
N GLN A 135 10.93 -5.68 2.43
CA GLN A 135 11.83 -6.12 3.50
C GLN A 135 13.28 -6.24 3.01
N ARG A 136 13.46 -6.72 1.78
CA ARG A 136 14.77 -6.93 1.16
C ARG A 136 15.30 -5.66 0.49
N LYS A 137 16.62 -5.57 0.36
CA LYS A 137 17.25 -4.52 -0.44
C LYS A 137 16.90 -4.69 -1.92
N ALA A 138 16.78 -3.57 -2.61
CA ALA A 138 16.56 -3.55 -4.05
C ALA A 138 17.82 -4.04 -4.77
N LEU A 139 17.62 -4.72 -5.90
CA LEU A 139 18.69 -5.05 -6.83
C LEU A 139 18.65 -4.04 -7.98
N LYS A 140 19.77 -3.37 -8.28
CA LYS A 140 19.90 -2.58 -9.51
C LYS A 140 20.34 -3.49 -10.65
N PHE A 141 19.57 -3.51 -11.73
CA PHE A 141 19.91 -4.23 -12.96
C PHE A 141 19.49 -3.39 -14.17
N ASP A 142 20.41 -3.22 -15.11
CA ASP A 142 20.32 -2.20 -16.16
C ASP A 142 19.98 -0.81 -15.56
N ASN A 143 18.92 -0.18 -16.07
CA ASN A 143 18.42 1.11 -15.64
C ASN A 143 17.27 1.02 -14.61
N PHE A 144 17.06 -0.15 -14.00
CA PHE A 144 15.91 -0.40 -13.13
C PHE A 144 16.33 -0.90 -11.75
N PHE A 145 15.46 -0.64 -10.77
CA PHE A 145 15.54 -1.15 -9.41
C PHE A 145 14.44 -2.18 -9.19
N PHE A 146 14.85 -3.40 -8.85
CA PHE A 146 13.95 -4.51 -8.58
C PHE A 146 13.72 -4.65 -7.08
N PHE A 147 12.46 -4.85 -6.70
CA PHE A 147 12.06 -4.99 -5.31
C PHE A 147 11.13 -6.18 -5.12
N THR A 148 11.24 -6.83 -3.96
CA THR A 148 10.24 -7.81 -3.50
C THR A 148 8.92 -7.06 -3.27
N PRO A 149 7.83 -7.43 -3.95
CA PRO A 149 6.56 -6.72 -3.87
C PRO A 149 5.77 -7.11 -2.61
N ASP A 150 6.37 -6.92 -1.43
CA ASP A 150 5.82 -7.34 -0.13
C ASP A 150 4.43 -6.71 0.18
N TRP A 151 4.07 -5.62 -0.50
CA TRP A 151 2.78 -4.96 -0.38
C TRP A 151 1.60 -5.72 -1.01
N ILE A 152 1.85 -6.72 -1.86
CA ILE A 152 0.77 -7.55 -2.40
C ILE A 152 0.24 -8.55 -1.35
N ASN A 153 1.07 -8.85 -0.34
CA ASN A 153 0.66 -9.71 0.76
C ASN A 153 -0.33 -8.94 1.65
N ARG A 154 -1.59 -9.40 1.69
CA ARG A 154 -2.68 -8.79 2.47
C ARG A 154 -2.41 -8.76 3.98
N ASN A 155 -1.49 -9.59 4.46
CA ASN A 155 -1.10 -9.62 5.87
C ASN A 155 -0.13 -8.47 6.23
N ASN A 156 0.52 -7.86 5.24
CA ASN A 156 1.44 -6.75 5.47
C ASN A 156 0.69 -5.41 5.50
N THR A 157 1.07 -4.54 6.44
CA THR A 157 0.55 -3.17 6.48
C THR A 157 1.20 -2.35 5.36
N ASN A 158 0.38 -1.85 4.43
CA ASN A 158 0.81 -0.84 3.48
C ASN A 158 0.85 0.54 4.18
N PHE A 159 1.95 0.81 4.89
CA PHE A 159 2.12 2.01 5.71
C PHE A 159 1.88 3.33 4.95
N LEU A 160 2.24 3.38 3.67
CA LEU A 160 2.08 4.58 2.85
C LEU A 160 0.68 4.72 2.23
N SER A 161 -0.24 3.78 2.50
CA SER A 161 -1.65 3.94 2.15
C SER A 161 -2.44 4.82 3.14
N PHE A 162 -1.81 5.26 4.24
CA PHE A 162 -2.44 6.08 5.27
C PHE A 162 -2.06 7.56 5.11
N ARG A 163 -3.05 8.45 5.16
CA ARG A 163 -2.86 9.89 5.04
C ARG A 163 -2.18 10.47 6.28
N ILE A 164 -1.08 11.17 6.08
CA ILE A 164 -0.36 11.84 7.15
C ILE A 164 -1.21 13.00 7.67
N ASN A 165 -1.51 12.99 8.97
CA ASN A 165 -2.25 14.05 9.64
C ASN A 165 -1.39 14.66 10.75
N SER A 166 -1.03 15.93 10.59
CA SER A 166 -0.23 16.67 11.57
C SER A 166 -1.01 17.01 12.84
N SER A 167 -2.34 17.07 12.76
CA SER A 167 -3.22 17.27 13.92
C SER A 167 -4.40 16.30 13.85
N LEU A 168 -4.38 15.29 14.72
CA LEU A 168 -5.49 14.36 14.88
C LEU A 168 -6.78 15.11 15.26
N GLN A 169 -6.69 16.13 16.11
CA GLN A 169 -7.86 16.91 16.52
C GLN A 169 -8.52 17.60 15.33
N ASN A 170 -7.74 18.23 14.45
CA ASN A 170 -8.27 18.90 13.26
C ASN A 170 -8.86 17.89 12.27
N PHE A 171 -8.18 16.75 12.09
CA PHE A 171 -8.71 15.67 11.26
C PHE A 171 -10.08 15.19 11.77
N LEU A 172 -10.20 14.90 13.07
CA LEU A 172 -11.44 14.41 13.65
C LEU A 172 -12.56 15.47 13.66
N ASN A 173 -12.23 16.75 13.84
CA ASN A 173 -13.18 17.85 13.66
C ASN A 173 -13.73 17.88 12.23
N ASN A 174 -12.86 17.73 11.22
CA ASN A 174 -13.28 17.68 9.82
C ASN A 174 -14.10 16.43 9.51
N TYR A 175 -13.67 15.26 10.00
CA TYR A 175 -14.42 14.01 9.88
C TYR A 175 -15.83 14.16 10.45
N PHE A 176 -15.95 14.70 11.67
CA PHE A 176 -17.23 14.94 12.33
C PHE A 176 -18.08 15.99 11.60
N LYS A 177 -17.46 17.04 11.05
CA LYS A 177 -18.16 18.07 10.28
C LYS A 177 -18.70 17.54 8.96
N ARG A 178 -17.94 16.74 8.20
CA ARG A 178 -18.43 16.13 6.94
C ARG A 178 -19.74 15.38 7.16
N TRP A 179 -19.81 14.61 8.26
CA TRP A 179 -21.04 13.93 8.67
C TRP A 179 -22.21 14.88 8.98
N LYS A 180 -21.97 16.00 9.66
CA LYS A 180 -23.00 17.01 9.91
C LYS A 180 -23.49 17.68 8.63
N ASP A 181 -22.58 17.95 7.69
CA ASP A 181 -22.87 18.65 6.45
C ASP A 181 -23.57 17.74 5.41
N GLU A 182 -23.39 16.40 5.52
CA GLU A 182 -24.01 15.40 4.64
C GLU A 182 -25.51 15.18 4.90
N ASN A 183 -26.14 15.91 5.83
CA ASN A 183 -27.60 15.94 6.08
C ASN A 183 -28.27 14.59 6.37
N ASP A 184 -27.51 13.56 6.78
CA ASP A 184 -28.14 12.39 7.38
C ASP A 184 -28.82 12.83 8.68
N GLU A 185 -30.11 12.52 8.82
CA GLU A 185 -30.94 12.98 9.94
C GLU A 185 -30.19 12.83 11.27
N PRO A 186 -30.29 13.81 12.20
CA PRO A 186 -29.69 13.71 13.52
C PRO A 186 -30.46 12.64 14.31
N SER A 187 -30.18 11.39 13.97
CA SER A 187 -30.84 10.24 14.52
C SER A 187 -29.94 9.71 15.64
N ASP A 188 -30.57 9.26 16.71
CA ASP A 188 -29.93 8.72 17.91
C ASP A 188 -29.15 7.40 17.67
N PHE A 189 -28.68 7.17 16.44
CA PHE A 189 -28.00 5.96 15.99
C PHE A 189 -26.49 6.18 15.80
N THR A 190 -25.75 5.09 15.93
CA THR A 190 -24.31 5.02 15.63
C THR A 190 -24.09 5.21 14.13
N ILE A 191 -23.19 6.11 13.77
CA ILE A 191 -22.82 6.41 12.38
C ILE A 191 -21.63 5.54 11.97
N PHE A 192 -21.73 4.83 10.84
CA PHE A 192 -20.66 4.02 10.27
C PHE A 192 -20.17 4.63 8.95
N HIS A 193 -18.88 4.97 8.87
CA HIS A 193 -18.25 5.49 7.66
C HIS A 193 -16.97 4.73 7.37
N THR A 194 -16.82 4.25 6.14
CA THR A 194 -15.54 3.71 5.69
C THR A 194 -15.20 4.29 4.35
N ASN A 195 -14.32 5.30 4.36
CA ASN A 195 -13.75 5.82 3.13
C ASN A 195 -12.23 5.74 3.21
N SER A 196 -11.61 5.54 2.04
CA SER A 196 -10.15 5.55 1.89
C SER A 196 -9.50 6.80 2.50
N ILE A 197 -10.19 7.94 2.48
CA ILE A 197 -9.73 9.20 3.07
C ILE A 197 -9.62 9.17 4.60
N ASP A 198 -10.26 8.20 5.26
CA ASP A 198 -10.27 8.05 6.72
C ASP A 198 -9.23 7.06 7.24
N ARG A 199 -8.41 6.51 6.33
CA ARG A 199 -7.16 5.81 6.66
C ARG A 199 -6.10 6.85 6.97
N ILE A 200 -5.79 7.01 8.25
CA ILE A 200 -4.91 8.06 8.75
C ILE A 200 -3.68 7.52 9.44
N ARG A 201 -2.59 8.28 9.30
CA ARG A 201 -1.37 8.16 10.10
C ARG A 201 -1.26 9.41 10.98
N PHE A 202 -1.10 9.23 12.28
CA PHE A 202 -0.95 10.34 13.21
C PHE A 202 0.00 9.97 14.35
N GLN A 203 0.64 10.96 14.94
CA GLN A 203 1.56 10.78 16.06
C GLN A 203 0.86 11.08 17.38
N ILE A 204 1.01 10.19 18.36
CA ILE A 204 0.59 10.42 19.75
C ILE A 204 1.68 10.04 20.74
N THR A 205 1.36 10.24 22.01
CA THR A 205 2.12 9.76 23.15
C THR A 205 1.12 9.12 24.11
N LEU A 206 1.31 7.86 24.45
CA LEU A 206 0.46 7.16 25.41
C LEU A 206 1.06 7.30 26.81
N SER A 207 0.26 7.78 27.75
CA SER A 207 0.60 7.84 29.18
C SER A 207 0.33 6.53 29.90
N GLU A 208 -0.51 5.67 29.31
CA GLU A 208 -0.91 4.37 29.84
C GLU A 208 -1.09 3.37 28.71
N TYR A 209 -0.90 2.08 29.01
CA TYR A 209 -1.16 1.02 28.05
C TYR A 209 -2.67 0.83 27.84
N PRO A 210 -3.09 0.25 26.70
CA PRO A 210 -4.49 -0.05 26.45
C PRO A 210 -5.13 -0.87 27.59
N THR A 211 -6.34 -0.47 27.97
CA THR A 211 -7.20 -1.19 28.92
C THR A 211 -8.19 -2.07 28.18
N ASP A 212 -8.84 -3.00 28.86
CA ASP A 212 -9.88 -3.83 28.23
C ASP A 212 -10.98 -2.97 27.60
N THR A 213 -11.39 -3.36 26.40
CA THR A 213 -12.39 -2.60 25.63
C THR A 213 -13.76 -2.64 26.30
N ILE A 214 -14.43 -1.49 26.33
CA ILE A 214 -15.85 -1.43 26.71
C ILE A 214 -16.67 -1.90 25.52
N ARG A 215 -17.31 -3.07 25.65
CA ARG A 215 -18.14 -3.67 24.60
C ARG A 215 -19.48 -2.92 24.49
N THR A 216 -19.49 -1.89 23.67
CA THR A 216 -20.69 -1.12 23.33
C THR A 216 -21.41 -1.73 22.13
N GLU A 217 -22.71 -1.46 22.00
CA GLU A 217 -23.48 -1.81 20.79
C GLU A 217 -22.87 -1.20 19.54
N GLY A 218 -22.37 0.06 19.63
CA GLY A 218 -21.68 0.71 18.54
C GLY A 218 -20.45 -0.08 18.07
N LEU A 219 -19.63 -0.59 18.99
CA LEU A 219 -18.45 -1.38 18.64
C LEU A 219 -18.82 -2.73 18.01
N LEU A 220 -19.84 -3.39 18.55
CA LEU A 220 -20.36 -4.66 17.99
C LEU A 220 -20.80 -4.47 16.53
N GLN A 221 -21.53 -3.39 16.26
CA GLN A 221 -21.99 -3.07 14.91
C GLN A 221 -20.83 -2.64 14.01
N THR A 222 -19.83 -1.89 14.51
CA THR A 222 -18.61 -1.54 13.76
C THR A 222 -17.90 -2.82 13.30
N GLU A 223 -17.70 -3.78 14.19
CA GLU A 223 -17.08 -5.07 13.91
C GLU A 223 -17.83 -5.87 12.83
N GLN A 224 -19.16 -5.90 12.91
CA GLN A 224 -20.00 -6.63 11.95
C GLN A 224 -20.09 -5.94 10.59
N GLN A 225 -20.39 -4.63 10.57
CA GLN A 225 -20.67 -3.90 9.33
C GLN A 225 -19.41 -3.54 8.55
N ILE A 226 -18.30 -3.24 9.23
CA ILE A 226 -17.08 -2.76 8.59
C ILE A 226 -16.06 -3.88 8.40
N TYR A 227 -15.92 -4.74 9.40
CA TYR A 227 -14.90 -5.80 9.39
C TYR A 227 -15.47 -7.19 9.13
N SER A 228 -16.80 -7.35 9.12
CA SER A 228 -17.49 -8.64 8.99
C SER A 228 -16.94 -9.71 9.95
N THR A 229 -16.45 -9.27 11.12
CA THR A 229 -15.74 -10.12 12.08
C THR A 229 -16.06 -9.67 13.50
N SER A 230 -16.76 -10.50 14.27
CA SER A 230 -17.07 -10.23 15.67
C SER A 230 -15.86 -10.41 16.58
N ASN A 231 -15.83 -9.66 17.69
CA ASN A 231 -14.78 -9.72 18.71
C ASN A 231 -13.38 -9.52 18.11
N LEU A 232 -13.25 -8.49 17.27
CA LEU A 232 -11.99 -8.14 16.64
C LEU A 232 -11.13 -7.28 17.57
N PHE A 233 -11.76 -6.38 18.34
CA PHE A 233 -11.09 -5.43 19.22
C PHE A 233 -11.24 -5.78 20.70
N PHE A 234 -10.11 -5.82 21.41
CA PHE A 234 -10.01 -6.36 22.77
C PHE A 234 -9.52 -5.34 23.80
N SER A 235 -8.75 -4.34 23.37
CA SER A 235 -8.35 -3.24 24.23
C SER A 235 -8.56 -1.87 23.58
N GLU A 236 -8.65 -0.84 24.41
CA GLU A 236 -8.87 0.54 23.99
C GLU A 236 -7.92 1.52 24.71
N ASN A 237 -7.63 2.65 24.05
CA ASN A 237 -7.13 3.86 24.69
C ASN A 237 -8.09 5.01 24.42
N VAL A 238 -8.54 5.70 25.47
CA VAL A 238 -9.31 6.94 25.33
C VAL A 238 -8.36 8.11 25.21
N ILE A 239 -8.50 8.92 24.17
CA ILE A 239 -7.71 10.15 24.01
C ILE A 239 -8.34 11.24 24.87
N THR A 240 -7.79 11.48 26.05
CA THR A 240 -8.33 12.44 27.03
C THR A 240 -7.91 13.89 26.78
N LYS A 241 -6.91 14.11 25.91
CA LYS A 241 -6.34 15.45 25.65
C LYS A 241 -7.34 16.45 25.04
N PHE A 242 -8.34 15.95 24.30
CA PHE A 242 -9.33 16.81 23.65
C PHE A 242 -10.63 16.04 23.39
N LYS A 243 -11.72 16.79 23.18
CA LYS A 243 -13.01 16.27 22.70
C LYS A 243 -13.39 16.94 21.38
N ILE A 244 -14.19 16.25 20.58
CA ILE A 244 -14.68 16.72 19.28
C ILE A 244 -16.18 16.89 19.40
N SER A 245 -16.67 18.14 19.51
CA SER A 245 -18.10 18.42 19.73
C SER A 245 -18.73 17.63 20.89
N GLY A 246 -17.98 17.40 21.97
CA GLY A 246 -18.40 16.59 23.13
C GLY A 246 -18.11 15.09 23.05
N TYR A 247 -17.64 14.58 21.90
CA TYR A 247 -17.30 13.18 21.70
C TYR A 247 -15.83 12.91 22.05
N SER A 248 -15.58 11.75 22.66
CA SER A 248 -14.24 11.31 23.05
C SER A 248 -13.64 10.40 21.97
N PRO A 249 -12.48 10.73 21.38
CA PRO A 249 -11.81 9.81 20.47
C PRO A 249 -11.28 8.58 21.22
N VAL A 250 -11.47 7.40 20.66
CA VAL A 250 -11.05 6.13 21.23
C VAL A 250 -10.30 5.32 20.19
N ILE A 251 -9.09 4.86 20.54
CA ILE A 251 -8.29 3.95 19.70
C ILE A 251 -8.58 2.52 20.14
N PHE A 252 -9.05 1.69 19.22
CA PHE A 252 -9.25 0.27 19.45
C PHE A 252 -8.11 -0.57 18.88
N TRP A 253 -7.68 -1.54 19.66
CA TRP A 253 -6.60 -2.46 19.33
C TRP A 253 -7.12 -3.89 19.20
N GLN A 254 -6.66 -4.58 18.17
CA GLN A 254 -6.97 -5.99 17.96
C GLN A 254 -6.14 -6.87 18.91
N LYS A 255 -6.61 -8.10 19.13
CA LYS A 255 -5.84 -9.10 19.88
C LYS A 255 -4.45 -9.26 19.25
N ASN A 256 -3.44 -9.40 20.10
CA ASN A 256 -2.02 -9.51 19.76
C ASN A 256 -1.35 -8.19 19.37
N TYR A 257 -2.05 -7.22 18.77
CA TYR A 257 -1.48 -5.88 18.55
C TYR A 257 -1.30 -5.13 19.87
N ASP A 258 -2.20 -5.32 20.83
CA ASP A 258 -2.08 -4.76 22.18
C ASP A 258 -0.88 -5.36 22.94
N LYS A 259 -0.68 -6.67 22.81
CA LYS A 259 0.48 -7.37 23.37
C LYS A 259 1.77 -6.87 22.73
N TYR A 260 1.81 -6.83 21.41
CA TYR A 260 2.95 -6.32 20.63
C TYR A 260 3.26 -4.86 20.97
N LEU A 261 2.24 -4.01 21.16
CA LEU A 261 2.41 -2.64 21.64
C LEU A 261 3.09 -2.59 23.00
N LYS A 262 2.67 -3.42 23.95
CA LYS A 262 3.29 -3.48 25.29
C LYS A 262 4.75 -3.94 25.24
N GLU A 263 5.10 -4.80 24.29
CA GLU A 263 6.46 -5.34 24.11
C GLU A 263 7.41 -4.32 23.44
N GLU A 264 6.95 -3.64 22.39
CA GLU A 264 7.79 -2.74 21.58
C GLU A 264 7.76 -1.27 22.03
N TYR A 265 6.65 -0.83 22.62
CA TYR A 265 6.43 0.59 22.94
C TYR A 265 6.67 0.92 24.41
N LYS A 266 7.57 1.90 24.62
CA LYS A 266 7.77 2.56 25.92
C LYS A 266 6.82 3.74 26.07
N LEU A 267 5.99 3.72 27.12
CA LEU A 267 5.10 4.83 27.49
C LEU A 267 5.84 6.17 27.50
N ASN A 268 5.09 7.23 27.17
CA ASN A 268 5.58 8.61 27.05
C ASN A 268 6.59 8.84 25.91
N SER A 269 6.75 7.89 24.98
CA SER A 269 7.54 8.07 23.75
C SER A 269 6.66 8.45 22.55
N PRO A 270 7.20 9.04 21.48
CA PRO A 270 6.46 9.18 20.22
C PRO A 270 5.99 7.85 19.66
N LEU A 271 4.73 7.78 19.23
CA LEU A 271 4.12 6.62 18.60
C LEU A 271 3.34 7.08 17.36
N PHE A 272 3.70 6.56 16.19
CA PHE A 272 2.93 6.73 14.97
C PHE A 272 1.91 5.60 14.88
N ILE A 273 0.64 5.95 14.78
CA ILE A 273 -0.46 5.01 14.64
C ILE A 273 -0.99 5.07 13.22
N TYR A 274 -1.23 3.89 12.64
CA TYR A 274 -1.92 3.70 11.37
C TYR A 274 -3.28 3.09 11.68
N GLY A 275 -4.35 3.81 11.35
CA GLY A 275 -5.69 3.35 11.65
C GLY A 275 -6.74 3.96 10.74
N SER A 276 -7.95 3.47 10.88
CA SER A 276 -9.12 4.01 10.18
C SER A 276 -10.04 4.65 11.20
N VAL A 277 -10.52 5.87 10.91
CA VAL A 277 -11.63 6.45 11.67
C VAL A 277 -12.91 5.96 11.04
N THR A 278 -13.70 5.21 11.80
CA THR A 278 -14.76 4.37 11.21
C THR A 278 -16.16 4.68 11.70
N THR A 279 -16.30 5.28 12.89
CA THR A 279 -17.59 5.32 13.57
C THR A 279 -17.72 6.52 14.49
N ILE A 280 -18.91 7.14 14.51
CA ILE A 280 -19.32 8.08 15.56
C ILE A 280 -20.43 7.40 16.36
N ASP A 281 -20.12 7.01 17.60
CA ASP A 281 -21.09 6.43 18.53
C ASP A 281 -21.79 7.56 19.30
N HIS A 282 -23.02 7.85 18.90
CA HIS A 282 -23.86 8.87 19.49
C HIS A 282 -24.37 8.54 20.89
N ILE A 283 -24.48 7.25 21.21
CA ILE A 283 -24.98 6.76 22.50
C ILE A 283 -23.89 6.95 23.56
N ASN A 284 -22.68 6.48 23.26
CA ASN A 284 -21.55 6.54 24.20
C ASN A 284 -20.71 7.82 24.05
N LYS A 285 -21.07 8.69 23.10
CA LYS A 285 -20.34 9.92 22.75
C LYS A 285 -18.86 9.65 22.46
N ARG A 286 -18.59 8.70 21.55
CA ARG A 286 -17.23 8.28 21.17
C ARG A 286 -16.99 8.39 19.66
N ILE A 287 -15.75 8.62 19.25
CA ILE A 287 -15.30 8.52 17.85
C ILE A 287 -14.29 7.39 17.77
N TYR A 288 -14.56 6.40 16.93
CA TYR A 288 -13.81 5.15 16.89
C TYR A 288 -12.69 5.23 15.87
N ILE A 289 -11.47 4.96 16.36
CA ILE A 289 -10.24 4.84 15.57
C ILE A 289 -9.77 3.40 15.70
N CYS A 290 -9.97 2.61 14.66
CA CYS A 290 -9.51 1.23 14.65
C CYS A 290 -8.05 1.18 14.23
N ALA A 291 -7.15 0.87 15.17
CA ALA A 291 -5.73 0.73 14.87
C ALA A 291 -5.49 -0.51 14.01
N ARG A 292 -4.70 -0.33 12.95
CA ARG A 292 -4.19 -1.40 12.09
C ARG A 292 -2.76 -1.76 12.44
N ASP A 293 -1.92 -0.77 12.73
CA ASP A 293 -0.51 -0.98 13.04
C ASP A 293 0.08 0.26 13.75
N PHE A 294 1.32 0.16 14.22
CA PHE A 294 2.07 1.27 14.81
C PHE A 294 3.58 1.17 14.56
N THR A 295 4.27 2.30 14.66
CA THR A 295 5.75 2.36 14.65
C THR A 295 6.25 3.48 15.55
N GLN A 296 7.48 3.35 16.05
CA GLN A 296 8.19 4.42 16.76
C GLN A 296 8.99 5.34 15.83
N ILE A 297 9.21 4.90 14.58
CA ILE A 297 10.07 5.61 13.61
C ILE A 297 9.21 6.10 12.45
N ASP A 298 9.28 7.40 12.16
CA ASP A 298 8.59 8.00 11.02
C ASP A 298 9.02 7.35 9.69
N ASP A 299 8.05 7.05 8.83
CA ASP A 299 8.31 6.43 7.53
C ASP A 299 9.25 7.27 6.67
N GLU A 300 9.19 8.62 6.77
CA GLU A 300 10.09 9.48 5.99
C GLU A 300 11.54 9.30 6.40
N LYS A 301 11.80 9.13 7.71
CA LYS A 301 13.14 8.81 8.22
C LYS A 301 13.57 7.43 7.72
N VAL A 302 12.71 6.41 7.85
CA VAL A 302 13.01 5.05 7.38
C VAL A 302 13.38 5.06 5.88
N ILE A 303 12.59 5.74 5.06
CA ILE A 303 12.82 5.85 3.62
C ILE A 303 14.13 6.58 3.33
N LYS A 304 14.37 7.71 3.99
CA LYS A 304 15.61 8.49 3.80
C LYS A 304 16.85 7.67 4.15
N ASP A 305 16.83 6.98 5.28
CA ASP A 305 17.96 6.17 5.75
C ASP A 305 18.23 5.03 4.76
N ARG A 306 17.18 4.32 4.31
CA ARG A 306 17.32 3.25 3.32
C ARG A 306 17.79 3.74 1.96
N ILE A 307 17.33 4.90 1.47
CA ILE A 307 17.84 5.50 0.22
C ILE A 307 19.34 5.82 0.35
N ALA A 308 19.77 6.35 1.50
CA ALA A 308 21.16 6.70 1.72
C ALA A 308 22.09 5.47 1.65
N GLU A 309 21.62 4.30 2.08
CA GLU A 309 22.37 3.05 1.95
C GLU A 309 22.72 2.68 0.50
N TYR A 310 21.93 3.10 -0.49
CA TYR A 310 22.22 2.85 -1.91
C TYR A 310 23.15 3.88 -2.54
N LYS A 311 23.34 5.05 -1.90
CA LYS A 311 24.25 6.10 -2.38
C LYS A 311 25.68 5.92 -1.87
N ASN A 312 25.86 5.11 -0.84
CA ASN A 312 27.15 4.81 -0.21
C ASN A 312 27.74 3.47 -0.69
N LEU A 313 27.25 2.93 -1.81
CA LEU A 313 27.76 1.76 -2.52
C LEU A 313 28.49 2.20 -3.80
#